data_AF-A0A382YIZ2-F1
#
_entry.id   AF-A0A382YIZ2-F1
#
_cell.length_a   1.000
_cell.length_b   1.000
_cell.length_c   1.000
_cell.angle_alpha   90.00
_cell.angle_beta   90.00
_cell.angle_gamma   90.00
#
_symmetry.space_group_name_H-M   'P 1'
#
loop_
_entity.id
_entity.type
_entity.pdbx_description
1 polymer ?
#
loop_
_entity_poly.entity_id
_entity_poly.type
_entity_poly.pdbx_seq_one_letter_code
_entity_poly.pdbx_strand_id
1 'polypeptide(L)'
;MDWIKRNKGYLAFGLWFLAIIIQVLADKIYSKDLEPLGILTFVVAAAVWTIEDFEKEQNNTPWKKYGVIISTALLVLITAYIYLT
;
A
#
# COMPACT_ATOMS: atom_id res chain seq x y z
N MET A 1 8.91 1.78 -17.69
CA MET A 1 7.68 2.35 -17.08
C MET A 1 6.39 1.70 -17.61
N ASP A 2 6.34 1.28 -18.89
CA ASP A 2 5.13 0.69 -19.48
C ASP A 2 4.70 -0.66 -18.90
N TRP A 3 5.64 -1.43 -18.33
CA TRP A 3 5.36 -2.72 -17.70
C TRP A 3 4.45 -2.60 -16.47
N ILE A 4 4.72 -1.62 -15.60
CA ILE A 4 3.90 -1.34 -14.41
C ILE A 4 2.50 -0.92 -14.85
N LYS A 5 2.39 -0.06 -15.86
CA LYS A 5 1.14 0.42 -16.45
C LYS A 5 0.26 -0.71 -17.00
N ARG A 6 0.89 -1.67 -17.68
CA ARG A 6 0.21 -2.85 -18.25
C ARG A 6 -0.21 -3.86 -17.19
N ASN A 7 0.53 -3.93 -16.08
CA ASN A 7 0.35 -4.94 -15.06
C ASN A 7 -0.17 -4.38 -13.73
N LYS A 8 -0.74 -3.16 -13.71
CA LYS A 8 -1.27 -2.54 -12.48
C LYS A 8 -2.21 -3.48 -11.73
N GLY A 9 -3.21 -4.05 -12.41
CA GLY A 9 -4.13 -5.00 -11.82
C GLY A 9 -3.43 -6.21 -11.17
N TYR A 10 -2.41 -6.77 -11.84
CA TYR A 10 -1.62 -7.89 -11.30
C TYR A 10 -0.76 -7.48 -10.10
N LEU A 11 -0.25 -6.25 -10.08
CA LEU A 11 0.50 -5.71 -8.94
C LEU A 11 -0.39 -5.53 -7.71
N ALA A 12 -1.59 -4.96 -7.86
CA ALA A 12 -2.54 -4.87 -6.75
C ALA A 12 -3.04 -6.24 -6.31
N PHE A 13 -3.28 -7.16 -7.25
CA PHE A 13 -3.65 -8.52 -6.93
C PHE A 13 -2.52 -9.24 -6.16
N GLY A 14 -1.26 -9.07 -6.59
CA GLY A 14 -0.10 -9.63 -5.89
C GLY A 14 0.07 -9.06 -4.48
N LEU A 15 -0.06 -7.73 -4.31
CA LEU A 15 -0.02 -7.07 -3.01
C LEU A 15 -1.15 -7.54 -2.09
N TRP A 16 -2.37 -7.64 -2.60
CA TRP A 16 -3.53 -8.14 -1.85
C TRP A 16 -3.37 -9.60 -1.44
N PHE A 17 -2.93 -10.46 -2.37
CA PHE A 17 -2.70 -11.87 -2.11
C PHE A 17 -1.60 -12.09 -1.06
N LEU A 18 -0.53 -11.29 -1.12
CA LEU A 18 0.53 -11.28 -0.11
C LEU A 18 -0.02 -10.85 1.26
N ALA A 19 -0.89 -9.84 1.30
CA ALA A 19 -1.56 -9.38 2.52
C ALA A 19 -2.38 -10.48 3.17
N ILE A 20 -3.16 -11.21 2.37
CA ILE A 20 -3.97 -12.34 2.84
C ILE A 20 -3.08 -13.45 3.40
N ILE A 21 -1.98 -13.78 2.73
CA ILE A 21 -1.04 -14.79 3.24
C ILE A 21 -0.50 -14.38 4.61
N ILE A 22 -0.09 -13.11 4.75
CA ILE A 22 0.43 -12.59 6.03
C ILE A 22 -0.67 -12.59 7.11
N GLN A 23 -1.90 -12.21 6.75
CA GLN A 23 -3.04 -12.23 7.66
C GLN A 23 -3.37 -13.65 8.13
N VAL A 24 -3.41 -14.63 7.22
CA VAL A 24 -3.64 -16.04 7.55
C VAL A 24 -2.53 -16.60 8.42
N LEU A 25 -1.26 -16.27 8.13
CA LEU A 25 -0.11 -16.68 8.96
C LEU A 25 -0.19 -16.10 10.36
N ALA A 26 -0.55 -14.82 10.49
CA ALA A 26 -0.63 -14.17 11.79
C ALA A 26 -1.81 -14.64 12.64
N ASP A 27 -2.96 -14.89 12.02
CA ASP A 27 -4.13 -15.44 12.71
C ASP A 27 -3.86 -16.89 13.17
N LYS A 28 -3.31 -17.73 12.27
CA LYS A 28 -3.01 -19.14 12.57
C LYS A 28 -1.86 -19.35 13.55
N ILE A 29 -0.80 -18.54 13.50
CA ILE A 29 0.44 -18.76 14.27
C ILE A 29 0.48 -17.89 15.52
N TYR A 30 -0.03 -16.66 15.45
CA TYR A 30 0.10 -15.66 16.52
C TYR A 30 -1.24 -15.27 17.15
N SER A 31 -2.38 -15.81 16.66
CA SER A 31 -3.74 -15.46 17.11
C SER A 31 -3.99 -13.94 17.15
N LYS A 32 -3.36 -13.22 16.22
CA LYS A 32 -3.51 -11.78 16.07
C LYS A 32 -4.36 -11.49 14.85
N ASP A 33 -5.40 -10.70 15.06
CA ASP A 33 -6.26 -10.26 13.98
C ASP A 33 -5.55 -9.15 13.17
N LEU A 34 -5.10 -9.52 11.97
CA LEU A 34 -4.38 -8.65 11.05
C LEU A 34 -5.25 -8.20 9.87
N GLU A 35 -6.57 -8.18 10.03
CA GLU A 35 -7.52 -7.59 9.06
C GLU A 35 -7.07 -6.23 8.47
N PRO A 36 -6.42 -5.32 9.23
CA PRO A 36 -5.94 -4.06 8.69
C PRO A 36 -4.79 -4.19 7.68
N LEU A 37 -4.01 -5.28 7.71
CA LEU A 37 -2.93 -5.47 6.75
C LEU A 37 -3.46 -5.60 5.33
N GLY A 38 -4.61 -6.26 5.14
CA GLY A 38 -5.29 -6.34 3.85
C GLY A 38 -5.58 -4.94 3.31
N ILE A 39 -6.16 -4.08 4.13
CA ILE A 39 -6.49 -2.69 3.77
C ILE A 39 -5.21 -1.87 3.52
N LEU A 40 -4.18 -2.02 4.36
CA LEU A 40 -2.90 -1.32 4.22
C LEU A 40 -2.20 -1.65 2.90
N THR A 41 -2.25 -2.90 2.42
CA THR A 41 -1.64 -3.25 1.13
C THR A 41 -2.30 -2.56 -0.05
N PHE A 42 -3.63 -2.37 -0.03
CA PHE A 42 -4.33 -1.56 -1.03
C PHE A 42 -3.99 -0.07 -0.94
N VAL A 43 -3.85 0.46 0.27
CA VAL A 43 -3.45 1.86 0.50
C VAL A 43 -2.04 2.12 -0.04
N VAL A 44 -1.10 1.20 0.19
CA VAL A 44 0.26 1.28 -0.37
C VAL A 44 0.25 1.14 -1.89
N ALA A 45 -0.53 0.20 -2.44
CA ALA A 45 -0.68 0.05 -3.90
C ALA A 45 -1.25 1.33 -4.55
N ALA A 46 -2.26 1.93 -3.93
CA ALA A 46 -2.88 3.18 -4.39
C ALA A 46 -1.88 4.35 -4.34
N ALA A 47 -1.05 4.43 -3.30
CA ALA A 47 0.00 5.44 -3.19
C ALA A 47 1.02 5.32 -4.34
N VAL A 48 1.49 4.09 -4.62
CA VAL A 48 2.42 3.82 -5.72
C VAL A 48 1.84 4.23 -7.07
N TRP A 49 0.57 3.88 -7.35
CA TRP A 49 -0.08 4.29 -8.60
C TRP A 49 -0.29 5.79 -8.71
N THR A 50 -0.62 6.45 -7.60
CA THR A 50 -0.83 7.90 -7.56
C THR A 50 0.48 8.63 -7.86
N ILE A 51 1.61 8.16 -7.29
CA ILE A 51 2.95 8.70 -7.58
C ILE A 51 3.32 8.47 -9.05
N GLU A 52 3.04 7.29 -9.59
CA GLU A 52 3.29 6.96 -11.00
C GLU A 52 2.43 7.79 -11.97
N ASP A 53 1.27 8.28 -11.55
CA ASP A 53 0.45 9.19 -12.36
C ASP A 53 0.95 10.64 -12.29
N PHE A 54 1.39 11.11 -11.13
CA PHE A 54 2.06 12.40 -11.02
C PHE A 54 3.34 12.48 -11.86
N GLU A 55 4.02 11.35 -12.08
CA GLU A 55 5.18 11.29 -12.96
C GLU A 55 4.89 11.53 -14.44
N LYS A 56 3.63 11.38 -14.86
CA LYS A 56 3.20 11.57 -16.24
C LYS A 56 2.62 12.96 -16.49
N GLU A 57 2.31 13.71 -15.44
CA GLU A 57 1.86 15.10 -15.57
C GLU A 57 3.04 16.00 -15.96
N GLN A 58 2.83 16.87 -16.95
CA GLN A 58 3.84 17.85 -17.39
C GLN A 58 4.21 18.86 -16.27
N ASN A 59 3.37 18.98 -15.25
CA ASN A 59 3.60 19.74 -14.03
C ASN A 59 3.92 18.80 -12.84
N ASN A 60 5.02 18.04 -12.98
CA ASN A 60 5.48 17.08 -11.98
C ASN A 60 6.16 17.78 -10.81
N THR A 61 5.37 18.44 -9.96
CA THR A 61 5.90 19.14 -8.77
C THR A 61 6.27 18.11 -7.69
N PRO A 62 7.52 18.10 -7.16
CA PRO A 62 7.99 17.10 -6.21
C PRO A 62 7.11 16.97 -4.96
N TRP A 63 6.50 18.08 -4.55
CA TRP A 63 5.66 18.17 -3.35
C TRP A 63 4.45 17.23 -3.37
N LYS A 64 3.85 16.97 -4.55
CA LYS A 64 2.72 16.04 -4.67
C LYS A 64 3.12 14.60 -4.32
N LYS A 65 4.31 14.17 -4.76
CA LYS A 65 4.86 12.84 -4.47
C LYS A 65 5.19 12.69 -2.98
N TYR A 66 5.93 13.68 -2.43
CA TYR A 66 6.27 13.66 -1.01
C TYR A 66 5.01 13.68 -0.14
N GLY A 67 3.98 14.44 -0.52
CA GLY A 67 2.69 14.46 0.17
C GLY A 67 2.02 13.08 0.23
N VAL A 68 1.98 12.35 -0.88
CA VAL A 68 1.41 10.99 -0.93
C VAL A 68 2.26 10.00 -0.13
N ILE A 69 3.59 10.08 -0.20
CA ILE A 69 4.48 9.20 0.58
C ILE A 69 4.29 9.45 2.08
N ILE A 70 4.29 10.71 2.51
CA ILE A 70 4.16 11.10 3.92
C ILE A 70 2.79 10.69 4.47
N SER A 71 1.71 10.93 3.72
CA SER A 71 0.36 10.55 4.17
C SER A 71 0.18 9.04 4.28
N THR A 72 0.73 8.28 3.31
CA THR A 72 0.71 6.82 3.32
C THR A 72 1.53 6.26 4.49
N ALA A 73 2.71 6.83 4.74
CA ALA A 73 3.56 6.43 5.88
C ALA A 73 2.88 6.72 7.22
N LEU A 74 2.25 7.90 7.38
CA LEU A 74 1.46 8.24 8.57
C LEU A 74 0.31 7.25 8.80
N LEU A 75 -0.43 6.91 7.74
CA LEU A 75 -1.51 5.92 7.81
C LEU A 75 -0.99 4.56 8.28
N VAL A 76 0.11 4.07 7.69
CA VAL A 76 0.75 2.81 8.10
C VAL A 76 1.18 2.86 9.56
N LEU A 77 1.79 3.96 10.02
CA LEU A 77 2.25 4.11 11.39
C LEU A 77 1.09 4.17 12.40
N ILE A 78 0.00 4.86 12.06
CA ILE A 78 -1.20 4.94 12.91
C ILE A 78 -1.87 3.57 13.01
N THR A 79 -2.05 2.88 11.88
CA THR A 79 -2.63 1.54 11.88
C THR A 79 -1.76 0.55 12.64
N ALA A 80 -0.43 0.63 12.48
CA ALA A 80 0.50 -0.18 13.27
C ALA A 80 0.38 0.13 14.77
N TYR A 81 0.30 1.40 15.17
CA TYR A 81 0.14 1.81 16.56
C TYR A 81 -1.17 1.28 17.18
N ILE A 82 -2.30 1.42 16.49
CA ILE A 82 -3.61 0.99 17.00
C ILE A 82 -3.69 -0.53 17.18
N TYR A 83 -3.04 -1.31 16.32
CA TYR A 83 -3.17 -2.78 16.31
C TYR A 83 -2.00 -3.52 16.99
N LEU A 84 -0.87 -2.86 17.23
CA LEU A 84 0.26 -3.42 17.99
C LEU A 84 0.24 -3.02 19.47
N THR A 85 -0.55 -2.02 19.86
CA THR A 85 -0.82 -1.64 21.27
C THR A 85 -1.99 -2.46 21.81
#